data_AF-A0A369Q7Y4-F1
#
_entry.id   AF-A0A369Q7Y4-F1
#
_cell.length_a   1.000
_cell.length_b   1.000
_cell.length_c   1.000
_cell.angle_alpha   90.00
_cell.angle_beta   90.00
_cell.angle_gamma   90.00
#
_symmetry.space_group_name_H-M   'P 1'
#
loop_
_entity.id
_entity.type
_entity.pdbx_description
1 polymer ?
#
loop_
_entity_poly.entity_id
_entity_poly.type
_entity_poly.pdbx_seq_one_letter_code
_entity_poly.pdbx_strand_id
1 'polypeptide(L)' 'MSLTGLTPEILRDGLTDPAVLAAVMEFLANHEPDLVKAADALDVTPETLIAVHRKLSA' A
#
# COMPACT_ATOMS: atom_id res chain seq x y z
N MET A 1 -6.00 5.09 17.70
CA MET A 1 -7.30 4.97 17.02
C MET A 1 -7.18 5.67 15.68
N SER A 2 -7.37 4.89 14.60
CA SER A 2 -7.45 5.28 13.19
C SER A 2 -6.21 5.95 12.58
N LEU A 3 -5.13 5.17 12.36
CA LEU A 3 -3.87 5.68 11.81
C LEU A 3 -3.67 5.45 10.31
N THR A 4 -4.77 5.29 9.58
CA THR A 4 -4.81 5.71 8.19
C THR A 4 -6.05 6.56 8.05
N GLY A 5 -5.90 7.86 7.79
CA GLY A 5 -7.02 8.75 7.42
C GLY A 5 -7.67 8.37 6.07
N LEU A 6 -7.36 7.18 5.57
CA LEU A 6 -7.85 6.58 4.35
C LEU A 6 -9.20 5.92 4.67
N THR A 7 -10.28 6.67 4.51
CA THR A 7 -11.60 6.07 4.47
C THR A 7 -11.72 5.17 3.24
N PRO A 8 -12.58 4.13 3.25
CA PRO A 8 -12.80 3.28 2.07
C PRO A 8 -13.17 4.06 0.82
N GLU A 9 -13.79 5.22 0.99
CA GLU A 9 -14.18 6.15 -0.07
C GLU A 9 -12.94 6.79 -0.70
N ILE A 10 -12.01 7.32 0.10
CA ILE A 10 -10.72 7.83 -0.37
C ILE A 10 -9.91 6.73 -1.06
N LEU A 11 -10.00 5.49 -0.57
CA LEU A 11 -9.33 4.35 -1.20
C LEU A 11 -9.86 4.06 -2.60
N ARG A 12 -11.18 4.12 -2.79
CA ARG A 12 -11.83 3.87 -4.08
C ARG A 12 -11.62 5.02 -5.06
N ASP A 13 -11.77 6.25 -4.59
CA ASP A 13 -11.59 7.46 -5.42
C ASP A 13 -10.10 7.66 -5.78
N GLY A 14 -9.20 7.24 -4.89
CA GLY A 14 -7.75 7.34 -5.04
C GLY A 14 -7.08 6.14 -5.70
N LEU A 15 -7.82 5.19 -6.29
CA LEU A 15 -7.22 4.04 -7.00
C LEU A 15 -6.26 4.46 -8.14
N THR A 16 -6.45 5.67 -8.68
CA THR A 16 -5.59 6.28 -9.69
C THR A 16 -4.60 7.30 -9.12
N ASP A 17 -4.65 7.60 -7.82
CA ASP A 17 -3.83 8.62 -7.18
C ASP A 17 -2.52 7.99 -6.63
N PRO A 18 -1.35 8.42 -7.10
CA PRO A 18 -0.06 7.91 -6.64
C PRO A 18 0.18 8.08 -5.13
N ALA A 19 -0.33 9.16 -4.52
CA ALA A 19 -0.17 9.42 -3.09
C ALA A 19 -1.02 8.47 -2.24
N VAL A 20 -2.23 8.12 -2.70
CA VAL A 20 -3.07 7.12 -2.05
C VAL A 20 -2.43 5.74 -2.16
N LEU A 21 -1.92 5.37 -3.33
CA LEU A 21 -1.17 4.13 -3.52
C LEU A 21 0.08 4.10 -2.63
N ALA A 22 0.84 5.19 -2.53
CA ALA A 22 1.99 5.28 -1.64
C ALA A 22 1.62 5.03 -0.17
N ALA A 23 0.53 5.65 0.31
CA ALA A 23 0.07 5.51 1.68
C ALA A 23 -0.44 4.09 2.01
N VAL A 24 -1.10 3.41 1.07
CA VAL A 24 -1.48 1.99 1.23
C VAL A 24 -0.23 1.11 1.34
N MET A 25 0.78 1.39 0.51
CA MET A 25 2.01 0.61 0.51
C MET A 25 2.86 0.88 1.76
N GLU A 26 2.82 2.09 2.32
CA GLU A 26 3.40 2.42 3.63
C GLU A 26 2.72 1.64 4.75
N PHE A 27 1.38 1.58 4.73
CA PHE A 27 0.61 0.80 5.69
C PHE A 27 0.99 -0.69 5.64
N LEU A 28 1.09 -1.27 4.44
CA LEU A 28 1.55 -2.65 4.27
C LEU A 28 3.00 -2.82 4.77
N ALA A 29 3.90 -1.89 4.43
CA ALA A 29 5.30 -1.94 4.87
C ALA A 29 5.46 -1.88 6.38
N ASN A 30 4.55 -1.19 7.09
CA ASN A 30 4.56 -1.11 8.54
C ASN A 30 4.03 -2.39 9.24
N HIS A 31 3.45 -3.32 8.46
CA HIS A 31 2.89 -4.58 8.92
C HIS A 31 3.36 -5.76 8.05
N GLU A 32 4.51 -6.36 8.39
CA GLU A 32 5.11 -7.49 7.65
C GLU A 32 4.13 -8.63 7.30
N PRO A 33 3.21 -9.08 8.19
CA PRO A 33 2.25 -10.13 7.84
C PRO A 33 1.26 -9.70 6.75
N ASP A 34 0.88 -8.43 6.71
CA ASP A 34 -0.07 -7.91 5.73
C ASP A 34 0.64 -7.64 4.40
N LEU A 35 1.90 -7.22 4.44
CA LEU A 35 2.75 -7.13 3.25
C LEU A 35 2.89 -8.48 2.55
N VAL A 36 3.18 -9.55 3.31
CA VAL A 36 3.32 -10.90 2.75
C VAL A 36 2.00 -11.40 2.17
N LYS A 37 0.87 -11.18 2.85
CA LYS A 37 -0.46 -11.54 2.32
C LYS A 37 -0.83 -10.76 1.07
N ALA A 38 -0.51 -9.47 1.03
CA ALA A 38 -0.75 -8.64 -0.15
C ALA A 38 0.11 -9.10 -1.33
N ALA A 39 1.36 -9.45 -1.07
CA ALA A 39 2.27 -10.00 -2.07
C ALA A 39 1.75 -11.33 -2.62
N ASP A 40 1.30 -12.24 -1.75
CA ASP A 40 0.68 -13.51 -2.11
C ASP A 40 -0.60 -13.32 -2.93
N ALA A 41 -1.50 -12.42 -2.51
CA ALA A 41 -2.74 -12.14 -3.23
C ALA A 41 -2.52 -11.50 -4.60
N LEU A 42 -1.40 -10.79 -4.78
CA LEU A 42 -1.01 -10.14 -6.04
C LEU A 42 -0.06 -11.01 -6.89
N ASP A 43 0.32 -12.20 -6.41
CA ASP A 43 1.30 -13.11 -7.04
C ASP A 43 2.65 -12.42 -7.33
N VAL A 44 3.12 -11.60 -6.39
CA VAL A 44 4.41 -10.89 -6.47
C VAL A 44 5.23 -11.12 -5.20
N THR A 45 6.50 -10.72 -5.22
CA THR A 45 7.32 -10.74 -4.00
C THR A 45 7.05 -9.51 -3.12
N PRO A 46 7.16 -9.63 -1.78
CA PRO A 46 7.07 -8.49 -0.86
C PRO A 46 8.04 -7.36 -1.21
N GLU A 47 9.23 -7.72 -1.71
CA GLU A 47 10.26 -6.78 -2.19
C GLU A 47 9.78 -5.93 -3.37
N THR A 48 8.97 -6.53 -4.27
CA THR A 48 8.36 -5.82 -5.40
C THR A 48 7.43 -4.73 -4.90
N LEU A 49 6.63 -5.00 -3.86
CA LEU A 49 5.75 -4.00 -3.26
C LEU A 49 6.57 -2.85 -2.66
N ILE A 50 7.61 -3.14 -1.88
CA ILE A 50 8.46 -2.08 -1.32
C ILE A 50 9.16 -1.25 -2.42
N ALA A 51 9.56 -1.87 -3.52
CA ALA A 51 10.13 -1.16 -4.66
C ALA A 51 9.10 -0.22 -5.34
N VAL A 52 7.85 -0.65 -5.44
CA VAL A 52 6.75 0.20 -5.94
C VAL A 52 6.49 1.36 -4.98
N HIS A 53 6.44 1.12 -3.68
CA HIS A 53 6.29 2.18 -2.68
C HIS A 53 7.37 3.27 -2.84
N ARG A 54 8.64 2.86 -2.95
CA ARG A 54 9.76 3.79 -3.15
C ARG A 54 9.65 4.60 -4.44
N LYS A 55 9.05 4.06 -5.49
CA LYS A 55 8.81 4.80 -6.75
C LYS A 55 7.67 5.79 -6.65
N LEU A 56 6.66 5.49 -5.84
CA LEU A 56 5.47 6.34 -5.65
C LEU A 56 5.71 7.48 -4.64
N SER A 57 6.61 7.27 -3.67
CA SER A 57 6.98 8.25 -2.65
C SER A 57 8.17 9.17 -3.03
N ALA A 58 8.68 9.05 -4.26
CA ALA A 58 9.81 9.83 -4.80
C ALA A 58 9.31 11.01 -5.64
#